data_AF-A0AA36IW64-F1
#
_entry.id   AF-A0AA36IW64-F1
#
_cell.length_a   1.000
_cell.length_b   1.000
_cell.length_c   1.000
_cell.angle_alpha   90.00
_cell.angle_beta   90.00
_cell.angle_gamma   90.00
#
_symmetry.space_group_name_H-M   'P 1'
#
loop_
_entity.id
_entity.type
_entity.pdbx_description
1 polymer ?
#
loop_
_entity_poly.entity_id
_entity_poly.type
_entity_poly.pdbx_seq_one_letter_code
_entity_poly.pdbx_strand_id
1 'polypeptide(L)'
;MADSDTELAKDEESDEALDARPKWELTPRQQLRVAQFRRLKGNAQLREKRPQEAFTFYKNALFMVEFDEDFEEADVALEEVHAERVKCLANLAAAALSALAETGDNPSEDNFAGKAKRYSQRALKLNPADARVWFRRGRAELLLGDPDAALRSFAEANRLSPQDPEVRRCLQEVQATVQSARTAQRQVERTMAKAAVAEAPKAAAKPAAPRLGFSPKDKFLRGQWLH
;
A
#
# COMPACT_ATOMS: atom_id res chain seq x y z
N MET A 1 -0.41 11.85 52.03
CA MET A 1 -1.82 11.49 51.84
C MET A 1 -2.64 12.61 51.18
N ALA A 2 -2.02 13.57 50.47
CA ALA A 2 -2.74 14.66 49.79
C ALA A 2 -2.64 14.61 48.25
N ASP A 3 -1.85 13.69 47.67
CA ASP A 3 -1.65 13.62 46.22
C ASP A 3 -2.65 12.68 45.51
N SER A 4 -3.24 11.69 46.18
CA SER A 4 -4.17 10.75 45.52
C SER A 4 -5.53 11.38 45.17
N ASP A 5 -6.01 12.31 45.99
CA ASP A 5 -7.34 12.92 45.81
C ASP A 5 -7.34 13.97 44.68
N THR A 6 -6.17 14.54 44.36
CA THR A 6 -6.00 15.52 43.26
C THR A 6 -5.89 14.85 41.89
N GLU A 7 -5.43 13.59 41.85
CA GLU A 7 -5.36 12.79 40.62
C GLU A 7 -6.72 12.22 40.23
N LEU A 8 -7.51 11.78 41.21
CA LEU A 8 -8.89 11.31 41.03
C LEU A 8 -9.84 12.38 40.47
N ALA A 9 -9.64 13.65 40.82
CA ALA A 9 -10.47 14.75 40.33
C ALA A 9 -10.25 15.11 38.84
N LYS A 10 -9.10 14.74 38.25
CA LYS A 10 -8.77 15.05 36.84
C LYS A 10 -9.45 14.12 35.83
N ASP A 11 -9.96 12.98 36.27
CA ASP A 11 -10.67 12.03 35.41
C ASP A 11 -12.18 12.31 35.28
N GLU A 12 -12.74 13.25 36.08
CA GLU A 12 -14.15 13.67 36.00
C GLU A 12 -14.42 14.77 34.96
N GLU A 13 -13.37 15.35 34.34
CA GLU A 13 -13.50 16.38 33.31
C GLU A 13 -14.16 15.82 32.03
N SER A 14 -15.06 16.58 31.40
CA SER A 14 -15.75 16.14 30.19
C SER A 14 -14.82 16.06 28.98
N ASP A 15 -15.12 15.19 28.03
CA ASP A 15 -14.30 15.04 26.82
C ASP A 15 -14.24 16.34 26.00
N GLU A 16 -15.31 17.14 25.99
CA GLU A 16 -15.33 18.47 25.37
C GLU A 16 -14.33 19.44 26.02
N ALA A 17 -14.22 19.44 27.35
CA ALA A 17 -13.31 20.32 28.06
C ALA A 17 -11.85 19.87 27.84
N LEU A 18 -11.59 18.56 27.85
CA LEU A 18 -10.29 18.00 27.50
C LEU A 18 -9.89 18.31 26.05
N ASP A 19 -10.82 18.25 25.10
CA ASP A 19 -10.58 18.51 23.67
C ASP A 19 -10.13 19.96 23.39
N ALA A 20 -10.50 20.90 24.27
CA ALA A 20 -10.11 22.31 24.16
C ALA A 20 -8.66 22.58 24.60
N ARG A 21 -8.02 21.63 25.29
CA ARG A 21 -6.67 21.76 25.82
C ARG A 21 -5.63 21.22 24.84
N PRO A 22 -4.40 21.77 24.83
CA PRO A 22 -3.34 21.23 23.99
C PRO A 22 -2.85 19.87 24.50
N LYS A 23 -2.33 19.02 23.59
CA LYS A 23 -1.91 17.65 23.89
C LYS A 23 -0.95 17.54 25.09
N TRP A 24 0.01 18.45 25.21
CA TRP A 24 1.04 18.43 26.26
C TRP A 24 0.51 18.76 27.66
N GLU A 25 -0.73 19.23 27.80
CA GLU A 25 -1.38 19.42 29.10
C GLU A 25 -2.20 18.22 29.55
N LEU A 26 -2.34 17.21 28.68
CA LEU A 26 -3.19 16.05 28.91
C LEU A 26 -2.38 14.85 29.37
N THR A 27 -2.88 14.14 30.37
CA THR A 27 -2.32 12.83 30.76
C THR A 27 -2.50 11.83 29.62
N PRO A 28 -1.70 10.75 29.53
CA PRO A 28 -1.86 9.74 28.49
C PRO A 28 -3.28 9.15 28.41
N ARG A 29 -3.94 8.90 29.56
CA ARG A 29 -5.35 8.49 29.61
C ARG A 29 -6.28 9.55 29.02
N GLN A 30 -6.08 10.83 29.34
CA GLN A 30 -6.88 11.91 28.76
C GLN A 30 -6.62 12.06 27.25
N GLN A 31 -5.38 11.87 26.78
CA GLN A 31 -5.06 11.88 25.36
C GLN A 31 -5.82 10.79 24.61
N LEU A 32 -5.87 9.57 25.16
CA LEU A 32 -6.65 8.47 24.60
C LEU A 32 -8.16 8.79 24.56
N ARG A 33 -8.72 9.37 25.64
CA ARG A 33 -10.12 9.82 25.67
C ARG A 33 -10.42 10.86 24.58
N VAL A 34 -9.57 11.89 24.45
CA VAL A 34 -9.72 12.93 23.42
C VAL A 34 -9.59 12.32 22.01
N ALA A 35 -8.72 11.33 21.81
CA ALA A 35 -8.62 10.61 20.54
C ALA A 35 -9.93 9.91 20.17
N GLN A 36 -10.49 9.15 21.11
CA GLN A 36 -11.77 8.44 20.93
C GLN A 36 -12.90 9.42 20.63
N PHE A 37 -12.98 10.51 21.40
CA PHE A 37 -13.97 11.56 21.23
C PHE A 37 -13.89 12.22 19.84
N ARG A 38 -12.69 12.64 19.41
CA ARG A 38 -12.47 13.19 18.06
C ARG A 38 -12.81 12.20 16.97
N ARG A 39 -12.47 10.91 17.13
CA ARG A 39 -12.86 9.87 16.17
C ARG A 39 -14.39 9.75 16.08
N LEU A 40 -15.12 9.83 17.19
CA LEU A 40 -16.58 9.79 17.18
C LEU A 40 -17.19 11.01 16.48
N LYS A 41 -16.62 12.21 16.67
CA LYS A 41 -17.00 13.39 15.87
C LYS A 41 -16.77 13.16 14.37
N GLY A 42 -15.64 12.56 13.99
CA GLY A 42 -15.37 12.19 12.59
C GLY A 42 -16.40 11.19 12.03
N ASN A 43 -16.80 10.20 12.83
CA ASN A 43 -17.86 9.26 12.43
C ASN A 43 -19.20 9.98 12.19
N ALA A 44 -19.52 10.99 13.00
CA ALA A 44 -20.71 11.82 12.78
C ALA A 44 -20.63 12.57 11.45
N GLN A 45 -19.49 13.19 11.12
CA GLN A 45 -19.30 13.88 9.84
C GLN A 45 -19.44 12.96 8.62
N LEU A 46 -19.01 11.69 8.71
CA LEU A 46 -19.24 10.73 7.61
C LEU A 46 -20.72 10.42 7.40
N ARG A 47 -21.52 10.36 8.48
CA ARG A 47 -22.99 10.17 8.36
C ARG A 47 -23.64 11.36 7.67
N GLU A 48 -23.13 12.56 7.93
CA GLU A 48 -23.53 13.82 7.29
C GLU A 48 -22.93 14.02 5.88
N LYS A 49 -22.25 13.00 5.32
CA LYS A 49 -21.59 13.06 3.99
C LYS A 49 -20.58 14.21 3.86
N ARG A 50 -19.80 14.45 4.92
CA ARG A 50 -18.72 15.45 4.97
C ARG A 50 -17.36 14.78 5.19
N PRO A 51 -16.81 14.08 4.18
CA PRO A 51 -15.61 13.26 4.35
C PRO A 51 -14.34 14.07 4.60
N GLN A 52 -14.20 15.32 4.14
CA GLN A 52 -13.03 16.16 4.44
C GLN A 52 -13.06 16.63 5.91
N GLU A 53 -14.23 16.99 6.43
CA GLU A 53 -14.40 17.30 7.85
C GLU A 53 -14.09 16.06 8.70
N ALA A 54 -14.65 14.91 8.33
CA ALA A 54 -14.37 13.63 8.98
C ALA A 54 -12.87 13.31 8.98
N PHE A 55 -12.21 13.46 7.83
CA PHE A 55 -10.76 13.25 7.69
C PHE A 55 -9.97 14.13 8.66
N THR A 56 -10.36 15.39 8.82
CA THR A 56 -9.72 16.33 9.75
C THR A 56 -9.87 15.86 11.19
N PHE A 57 -11.07 15.44 11.60
CA PHE A 57 -11.28 14.88 12.93
C PHE A 57 -10.45 13.62 13.19
N TYR A 58 -10.39 12.68 12.25
CA TYR A 58 -9.58 11.47 12.43
C TYR A 58 -8.08 11.75 12.46
N LYS A 59 -7.61 12.75 11.71
CA LYS A 59 -6.20 13.18 11.76
C LYS A 59 -5.87 13.76 13.13
N ASN A 60 -6.75 14.60 13.66
CA ASN A 60 -6.59 15.20 14.98
C ASN A 60 -6.75 14.18 16.12
N ALA A 61 -7.52 13.11 15.91
CA ALA A 61 -7.60 11.96 16.80
C ALA A 61 -6.28 11.17 16.78
N LEU A 62 -5.76 10.84 15.59
CA LEU A 62 -4.51 10.09 15.45
C LEU A 62 -3.34 10.82 16.12
N PHE A 63 -3.26 12.15 16.00
CA PHE A 63 -2.22 12.96 16.64
C PHE A 63 -2.11 12.74 18.16
N MET A 64 -3.24 12.46 18.82
CA MET A 64 -3.27 12.21 20.27
C MET A 64 -2.65 10.88 20.66
N VAL A 65 -2.60 9.92 19.74
CA VAL A 65 -2.18 8.54 20.00
C VAL A 65 -1.11 8.06 19.01
N GLU A 66 -0.36 8.98 18.38
CA GLU A 66 0.53 8.62 17.26
C GLU A 66 1.84 7.96 17.71
N PHE A 67 2.41 8.43 18.83
CA PHE A 67 3.72 8.04 19.33
C PHE A 67 3.55 7.12 20.55
N ASP A 68 4.34 6.06 20.63
CA ASP A 68 4.27 5.10 21.74
C ASP A 68 4.98 5.66 22.99
N GLU A 69 5.97 6.52 22.77
CA GLU A 69 6.77 7.22 23.79
C GLU A 69 5.89 8.05 24.75
N ASP A 70 4.74 8.52 24.28
CA ASP A 70 3.76 9.25 25.10
C ASP A 70 3.08 8.34 26.16
N PHE A 71 3.25 7.01 26.06
CA PHE A 71 2.50 6.01 26.85
C PHE A 71 3.37 4.96 27.56
N GLU A 72 4.70 4.98 27.42
CA GLU A 72 5.59 3.91 27.94
C GLU A 72 5.54 3.75 29.48
N GLU A 73 5.32 4.85 30.21
CA GLU A 73 5.23 4.86 31.69
C GLU A 73 3.80 5.16 32.18
N ALA A 74 2.81 5.05 31.29
CA ALA A 74 1.42 5.40 31.58
C ALA A 74 0.65 4.26 32.28
N ASP A 75 -0.45 4.62 32.93
CA ASP A 75 -1.45 3.67 33.45
C ASP A 75 -2.37 3.07 32.36
N VAL A 76 -2.07 3.36 31.10
CA VAL A 76 -2.81 2.92 29.92
C VAL A 76 -2.00 1.88 29.17
N ALA A 77 -2.62 0.73 28.86
CA ALA A 77 -1.97 -0.32 28.10
C ALA A 77 -1.74 0.13 26.63
N LEU A 78 -0.53 -0.08 26.10
CA LEU A 78 -0.20 0.24 24.71
C LEU A 78 -1.13 -0.46 23.71
N GLU A 79 -1.62 -1.66 24.04
CA GLU A 79 -2.58 -2.38 23.21
C GLU A 79 -3.90 -1.60 23.03
N GLU A 80 -4.35 -0.88 24.06
CA GLU A 80 -5.54 -0.04 23.99
C GLU A 80 -5.31 1.17 23.08
N VAL A 81 -4.15 1.80 23.20
CA VAL A 81 -3.71 2.92 22.36
C VAL A 81 -3.60 2.47 20.91
N HIS A 82 -3.00 1.31 20.65
CA HIS A 82 -2.84 0.73 19.31
C HIS A 82 -4.19 0.37 18.71
N ALA A 83 -5.12 -0.17 19.50
CA ALA A 83 -6.47 -0.45 19.04
C ALA A 83 -7.19 0.83 18.59
N GLU A 84 -7.02 1.94 19.31
CA GLU A 84 -7.59 3.22 18.91
C GLU A 84 -6.88 3.83 17.69
N ARG A 85 -5.55 3.73 17.63
CA ARG A 85 -4.73 4.15 16.48
C ARG A 85 -5.15 3.43 15.20
N VAL A 86 -5.37 2.12 15.25
CA VAL A 86 -5.87 1.32 14.11
C VAL A 86 -7.23 1.84 13.64
N LYS A 87 -8.17 2.13 14.54
CA LYS A 87 -9.47 2.69 14.16
C LYS A 87 -9.32 4.04 13.47
N CYS A 88 -8.46 4.93 14.00
CA CYS A 88 -8.20 6.24 13.41
C CYS A 88 -7.60 6.12 12.00
N LEU A 89 -6.58 5.27 11.82
CA LEU A 89 -5.93 5.04 10.53
C LEU A 89 -6.88 4.41 9.51
N ALA A 90 -7.68 3.42 9.92
CA ALA A 90 -8.68 2.79 9.06
C ALA A 90 -9.73 3.82 8.60
N ASN A 91 -10.22 4.65 9.52
CA ASN A 91 -11.18 5.70 9.22
C ASN A 91 -10.61 6.82 8.35
N LEU A 92 -9.34 7.21 8.55
CA LEU A 92 -8.62 8.12 7.66
C LEU A 92 -8.56 7.60 6.24
N ALA A 93 -8.24 6.31 6.06
CA ALA A 93 -8.22 5.70 4.73
C ALA A 93 -9.61 5.71 4.07
N ALA A 94 -10.67 5.44 4.84
CA ALA A 94 -12.04 5.50 4.35
C ALA A 94 -12.44 6.92 3.93
N ALA A 95 -12.22 7.89 4.83
CA ALA A 95 -12.56 9.29 4.60
C ALA A 95 -11.77 9.87 3.43
N ALA A 96 -10.51 9.49 3.25
CA ALA A 96 -9.71 9.90 2.10
C ALA A 96 -10.31 9.39 0.78
N LEU A 97 -10.69 8.12 0.69
CA LEU A 97 -11.34 7.58 -0.52
C LEU A 97 -12.67 8.29 -0.82
N SER A 98 -13.47 8.58 0.21
CA SER A 98 -14.71 9.35 0.06
C SER A 98 -14.46 10.80 -0.35
N ALA A 99 -13.48 11.47 0.25
CA ALA A 99 -13.13 12.85 -0.04
C ALA A 99 -12.61 13.03 -1.48
N LEU A 100 -11.82 12.08 -1.98
CA LEU A 100 -11.35 12.10 -3.37
C LEU A 100 -12.51 12.11 -4.37
N ALA A 101 -13.56 11.34 -4.10
CA ALA A 101 -14.73 11.28 -4.97
C ALA A 101 -15.46 12.63 -5.05
N GLU A 102 -15.35 13.47 -4.02
CA GLU A 102 -15.96 14.80 -3.98
C GLU A 102 -15.09 15.89 -4.59
N THR A 103 -13.76 15.79 -4.49
CA THR A 103 -12.89 16.81 -5.09
C THR A 103 -12.87 16.72 -6.62
N GLY A 104 -13.14 15.54 -7.18
CA GLY A 104 -13.07 15.31 -8.62
C GLY A 104 -11.65 15.35 -9.17
N ASP A 105 -10.64 15.40 -8.29
CA ASP A 105 -9.24 15.40 -8.69
C ASP A 105 -8.86 14.05 -9.30
N ASN A 106 -7.99 14.09 -10.30
CA ASN A 106 -7.33 12.88 -10.76
C ASN A 106 -6.52 12.26 -9.60
N PRO A 107 -6.63 10.95 -9.36
CA PRO A 107 -5.87 10.28 -8.31
C PRO A 107 -4.36 10.50 -8.46
N SER A 108 -3.68 10.84 -7.37
CA SER A 108 -2.22 10.96 -7.34
C SER A 108 -1.66 10.56 -5.97
N GLU A 109 -0.36 10.28 -5.93
CA GLU A 109 0.31 9.95 -4.66
C GLU A 109 0.32 11.13 -3.66
N ASP A 110 0.08 12.36 -4.12
CA ASP A 110 0.10 13.57 -3.30
C ASP A 110 -1.29 13.94 -2.73
N ASN A 111 -2.37 13.43 -3.33
CA ASN A 111 -3.74 13.75 -2.92
C ASN A 111 -4.38 12.66 -2.03
N PHE A 112 -5.70 12.63 -1.96
CA PHE A 112 -6.44 11.69 -1.14
C PHE A 112 -6.24 10.22 -1.52
N ALA A 113 -5.93 9.90 -2.78
CA ALA A 113 -5.60 8.53 -3.19
C ALA A 113 -4.32 8.02 -2.51
N GLY A 114 -3.23 8.79 -2.61
CA GLY A 114 -1.97 8.49 -1.92
C GLY A 114 -2.12 8.44 -0.40
N LYS A 115 -2.89 9.38 0.18
CA LYS A 115 -3.21 9.36 1.63
C LYS A 115 -3.93 8.07 2.03
N ALA A 116 -4.94 7.64 1.26
CA ALA A 116 -5.68 6.40 1.55
C ALA A 116 -4.75 5.17 1.55
N LYS A 117 -3.85 5.07 0.56
CA LYS A 117 -2.84 4.01 0.47
C LYS A 117 -1.91 4.01 1.69
N ARG A 118 -1.35 5.17 2.06
CA ARG A 118 -0.42 5.32 3.20
C ARG A 118 -1.07 4.99 4.54
N TYR A 119 -2.28 5.51 4.81
CA TYR A 119 -2.98 5.21 6.06
C TYR A 119 -3.40 3.75 6.15
N SER A 120 -3.82 3.14 5.03
CA SER A 120 -4.12 1.71 5.02
C SER A 120 -2.87 0.88 5.33
N GLN A 121 -1.72 1.22 4.76
CA GLN A 121 -0.46 0.54 5.08
C GLN A 121 -0.09 0.68 6.57
N ARG A 122 -0.23 1.86 7.15
CA ARG A 122 0.01 2.08 8.60
C ARG A 122 -0.95 1.25 9.46
N ALA A 123 -2.23 1.21 9.12
CA ALA A 123 -3.22 0.40 9.84
C ALA A 123 -2.89 -1.10 9.77
N LEU A 124 -2.49 -1.60 8.59
CA LEU A 124 -2.16 -3.02 8.38
C LEU A 124 -0.87 -3.46 9.07
N LYS A 125 0.06 -2.55 9.34
CA LYS A 125 1.25 -2.86 10.15
C LYS A 125 0.88 -3.20 11.60
N LEU A 126 -0.19 -2.59 12.12
CA LEU A 126 -0.68 -2.82 13.48
C LEU A 126 -1.72 -3.94 13.55
N ASN A 127 -2.60 -4.03 12.55
CA ASN A 127 -3.61 -5.07 12.44
C ASN A 127 -3.68 -5.62 11.01
N PRO A 128 -2.90 -6.67 10.68
CA PRO A 128 -2.90 -7.26 9.34
C PRO A 128 -4.18 -8.06 9.02
N ALA A 129 -5.05 -8.31 10.00
CA ALA A 129 -6.27 -9.11 9.83
C ALA A 129 -7.52 -8.29 9.47
N ASP A 130 -7.42 -6.97 9.29
CA ASP A 130 -8.58 -6.16 8.87
C ASP A 130 -8.80 -6.21 7.36
N ALA A 131 -9.74 -7.07 6.94
CA ALA A 131 -10.14 -7.23 5.54
C ALA A 131 -10.61 -5.91 4.88
N ARG A 132 -11.26 -5.01 5.63
CA ARG A 132 -11.76 -3.74 5.09
C ARG A 132 -10.63 -2.79 4.77
N VAL A 133 -9.54 -2.82 5.56
CA VAL A 133 -8.36 -1.99 5.31
C VAL A 133 -7.59 -2.51 4.09
N TRP A 134 -7.46 -3.84 3.93
CA TRP A 134 -6.94 -4.43 2.70
C TRP A 134 -7.74 -4.02 1.47
N PHE A 135 -9.07 -4.06 1.56
CA PHE A 135 -9.96 -3.61 0.49
C PHE A 135 -9.75 -2.12 0.16
N ARG A 136 -9.71 -1.23 1.17
CA ARG A 136 -9.45 0.21 0.98
C ARG A 136 -8.09 0.48 0.34
N ARG A 137 -7.06 -0.26 0.76
CA ARG A 137 -5.73 -0.20 0.14
C ARG A 137 -5.78 -0.58 -1.34
N GLY A 138 -6.45 -1.69 -1.66
CA GLY A 138 -6.61 -2.14 -3.05
C GLY A 138 -7.35 -1.13 -3.92
N ARG A 139 -8.40 -0.49 -3.39
CA ARG A 139 -9.08 0.62 -4.06
C ARG A 139 -8.16 1.81 -4.32
N ALA A 140 -7.36 2.20 -3.34
CA ALA A 140 -6.41 3.30 -3.50
C ALA A 140 -5.32 2.96 -4.54
N GLU A 141 -4.77 1.75 -4.52
CA GLU A 141 -3.78 1.28 -5.50
C GLU A 141 -4.35 1.23 -6.92
N LEU A 142 -5.60 0.78 -7.08
CA LEU A 142 -6.28 0.76 -8.37
C LEU A 142 -6.50 2.18 -8.91
N LEU A 143 -6.93 3.11 -8.05
CA LEU A 143 -7.10 4.52 -8.42
C LEU A 143 -5.76 5.15 -8.83
N LEU A 144 -4.66 4.76 -8.20
CA LEU A 144 -3.30 5.20 -8.52
C LEU A 144 -2.72 4.51 -9.77
N GLY A 145 -3.47 3.65 -10.46
CA GLY A 145 -3.04 2.99 -11.68
C GLY A 145 -2.09 1.81 -11.46
N ASP A 146 -2.06 1.22 -10.26
CA ASP A 146 -1.27 0.01 -9.94
C ASP A 146 -2.20 -1.21 -9.75
N PRO A 147 -2.70 -1.82 -10.85
CA PRO A 147 -3.62 -2.94 -10.78
C PRO A 147 -2.96 -4.21 -10.24
N ASP A 148 -1.65 -4.39 -10.40
CA ASP A 148 -0.94 -5.54 -9.83
C ASP A 148 -0.85 -5.44 -8.30
N ALA A 149 -0.61 -4.26 -7.72
CA ALA A 149 -0.69 -4.06 -6.28
C ALA A 149 -2.11 -4.20 -5.76
N ALA A 150 -3.08 -3.59 -6.44
CA ALA A 150 -4.49 -3.72 -6.08
C ALA A 150 -4.95 -5.17 -6.06
N LEU A 151 -4.52 -5.98 -7.04
CA LEU A 151 -4.79 -7.43 -7.08
C LEU A 151 -4.31 -8.15 -5.82
N ARG A 152 -3.10 -7.85 -5.33
CA ARG A 152 -2.57 -8.44 -4.09
C ARG A 152 -3.39 -8.01 -2.88
N SER A 153 -3.73 -6.72 -2.78
CA SER A 153 -4.52 -6.18 -1.67
C SER A 153 -5.95 -6.75 -1.65
N PHE A 154 -6.62 -6.86 -2.80
CA PHE A 154 -7.95 -7.47 -2.89
C PHE A 154 -7.92 -8.99 -2.66
N ALA A 155 -6.87 -9.68 -3.09
CA ALA A 155 -6.71 -11.11 -2.80
C ALA A 155 -6.64 -11.36 -1.29
N GLU A 156 -5.91 -10.51 -0.56
CA GLU A 156 -5.81 -10.62 0.89
C GLU A 156 -7.13 -10.25 1.59
N ALA A 157 -7.82 -9.20 1.13
CA ALA A 157 -9.16 -8.89 1.60
C ALA A 157 -10.14 -10.08 1.40
N ASN A 158 -10.08 -10.75 0.25
CA ASN A 158 -10.91 -11.91 -0.05
C ASN A 158 -10.52 -13.14 0.77
N ARG A 159 -9.22 -13.32 1.07
CA ARG A 159 -8.75 -14.40 1.94
C ARG A 159 -9.31 -14.27 3.35
N LEU A 160 -9.38 -13.04 3.87
CA LEU A 160 -9.88 -12.72 5.20
C LEU A 160 -11.41 -12.70 5.27
N SER A 161 -12.08 -12.24 4.20
CA SER A 161 -13.54 -12.17 4.10
C SER A 161 -14.04 -12.70 2.75
N PRO A 162 -14.05 -14.03 2.54
CA PRO A 162 -14.39 -14.62 1.25
C PRO A 162 -15.87 -14.46 0.88
N GLN A 163 -16.71 -14.10 1.85
CA GLN A 163 -18.15 -13.91 1.67
C GLN A 163 -18.53 -12.48 1.27
N ASP A 164 -17.59 -11.54 1.29
CA ASP A 164 -17.86 -10.15 0.93
C ASP A 164 -18.04 -10.02 -0.60
N PRO A 165 -19.26 -9.70 -1.08
CA PRO A 165 -19.54 -9.62 -2.51
C PRO A 165 -18.83 -8.44 -3.18
N GLU A 166 -18.59 -7.33 -2.45
CA GLU A 166 -17.91 -6.16 -3.01
C GLU A 166 -16.44 -6.47 -3.25
N VAL A 167 -15.79 -7.13 -2.28
CA VAL A 167 -14.40 -7.59 -2.42
C VAL A 167 -14.26 -8.55 -3.61
N ARG A 168 -15.14 -9.54 -3.74
CA ARG A 168 -15.11 -10.49 -4.87
C ARG A 168 -15.28 -9.79 -6.21
N ARG A 169 -16.21 -8.84 -6.31
CA ARG A 169 -16.42 -8.06 -7.54
C ARG A 169 -15.17 -7.29 -7.92
N CYS A 170 -14.61 -6.50 -7.00
CA CYS A 170 -13.39 -5.72 -7.27
C CYS A 170 -12.18 -6.61 -7.59
N LEU A 171 -12.07 -7.77 -6.93
CA LEU A 171 -11.04 -8.75 -7.23
C LEU A 171 -11.16 -9.29 -8.67
N GLN A 172 -12.38 -9.62 -9.10
CA GLN A 172 -12.62 -10.10 -10.47
C GLN A 172 -12.31 -9.01 -11.52
N GLU A 173 -12.73 -7.77 -11.27
CA GLU A 173 -12.45 -6.62 -12.14
C GLU A 173 -10.95 -6.37 -12.32
N VAL A 174 -10.19 -6.39 -11.21
CA VAL A 174 -8.74 -6.18 -11.28
C VAL A 174 -8.01 -7.38 -11.91
N GLN A 175 -8.48 -8.60 -11.67
CA GLN A 175 -7.93 -9.80 -12.32
C GLN A 175 -8.06 -9.72 -13.84
N ALA A 176 -9.23 -9.31 -14.34
CA ALA A 176 -9.46 -9.13 -15.76
C ALA A 176 -8.53 -8.05 -16.35
N THR A 177 -8.38 -6.92 -15.64
CA THR A 177 -7.49 -5.82 -16.03
C THR A 177 -6.04 -6.28 -16.14
N VAL A 178 -5.52 -6.94 -15.09
CA VAL A 178 -4.15 -7.45 -15.03
C VAL A 178 -3.92 -8.51 -16.11
N GLN A 179 -4.87 -9.42 -16.29
CA GLN A 179 -4.75 -10.48 -17.31
C GLN A 179 -4.71 -9.89 -18.72
N SER A 180 -5.59 -8.93 -19.02
CA SER A 180 -5.62 -8.22 -20.30
C SER A 180 -4.28 -7.53 -20.58
N ALA A 181 -3.76 -6.75 -19.63
CA ALA A 181 -2.48 -6.06 -19.74
C ALA A 181 -1.32 -7.03 -19.99
N ARG A 182 -1.26 -8.15 -19.25
CA ARG A 182 -0.24 -9.20 -19.43
C ARG A 182 -0.31 -9.86 -20.80
N THR A 183 -1.52 -10.13 -21.31
CA THR A 183 -1.67 -10.71 -22.66
C THR A 183 -1.26 -9.74 -23.76
N ALA A 184 -1.62 -8.47 -23.64
CA ALA A 184 -1.19 -7.43 -24.57
C ALA A 184 0.34 -7.29 -24.58
N GLN A 185 0.97 -7.26 -23.40
CA GLN A 185 2.41 -7.20 -23.28
C GLN A 185 3.11 -8.38 -23.95
N ARG A 186 2.66 -9.62 -23.69
CA ARG A 186 3.21 -10.82 -24.34
C ARG A 186 3.10 -10.77 -25.86
N GLN A 187 2.00 -10.24 -26.38
CA GLN A 187 1.81 -10.11 -27.82
C GLN A 187 2.81 -9.11 -28.43
N VAL A 188 3.01 -7.95 -27.77
CA VAL A 188 4.01 -6.96 -28.18
C VAL A 188 5.41 -7.57 -28.15
N GLU A 189 5.79 -8.24 -27.07
CA GLU A 189 7.08 -8.91 -26.93
C GLU A 189 7.30 -9.93 -28.05
N ARG A 190 6.28 -10.75 -28.37
CA ARG A 190 6.34 -11.72 -29.46
C ARG A 190 6.50 -11.05 -30.83
N THR A 191 5.80 -9.94 -31.08
CA THR A 191 5.94 -9.20 -32.35
C THR A 191 7.31 -8.56 -32.49
N MET A 192 7.84 -7.97 -31.41
CA MET A 192 9.17 -7.36 -31.39
C MET A 192 10.26 -8.43 -31.58
N ALA A 193 10.13 -9.59 -30.93
CA ALA A 193 11.06 -10.71 -31.11
C ALA A 193 11.06 -11.23 -32.56
N LYS A 194 9.88 -11.36 -33.19
CA LYS A 194 9.78 -11.78 -34.60
C LYS A 194 10.42 -10.75 -35.54
N ALA A 195 10.21 -9.46 -35.32
CA ALA A 195 10.81 -8.39 -36.12
C ALA A 195 12.35 -8.40 -35.99
N ALA A 196 12.87 -8.54 -34.76
CA ALA A 196 14.31 -8.64 -34.51
C ALA A 196 14.96 -9.85 -35.22
N VAL A 197 14.27 -11.00 -35.25
CA VAL A 197 14.74 -12.18 -36.01
C VAL A 197 14.73 -11.92 -37.52
N ALA A 198 13.75 -11.16 -38.03
CA ALA A 198 13.67 -10.83 -39.46
C ALA A 198 14.74 -9.81 -39.91
N GLU A 199 15.14 -8.89 -39.02
CA GLU A 199 16.17 -7.87 -39.27
C GLU A 199 17.59 -8.36 -39.00
N ALA A 200 17.76 -9.48 -38.30
CA ALA A 200 19.09 -10.08 -38.10
C ALA A 200 19.72 -10.36 -39.47
N PRO A 201 20.94 -9.87 -39.74
CA PRO A 201 21.58 -10.05 -41.04
C PRO A 201 21.63 -11.54 -41.33
N LYS A 202 21.03 -11.96 -42.46
CA LYS A 202 21.16 -13.33 -42.97
C LYS A 202 22.65 -13.61 -43.02
N ALA A 203 23.17 -14.37 -42.06
CA ALA A 203 24.59 -14.70 -42.00
C ALA A 203 24.97 -15.21 -43.39
N ALA A 204 25.79 -14.44 -44.09
CA ALA A 204 26.20 -14.75 -45.44
C ALA A 204 26.74 -16.17 -45.42
N ALA A 205 26.03 -17.09 -46.09
CA ALA A 205 26.52 -18.44 -46.30
C ALA A 205 27.90 -18.30 -46.93
N LYS A 206 28.95 -18.61 -46.16
CA LYS A 206 30.32 -18.63 -46.67
C LYS A 206 30.30 -19.50 -47.93
N PRO A 207 30.73 -19.00 -49.10
CA PRO A 207 30.75 -19.82 -50.29
C PRO A 207 31.64 -21.04 -50.02
N ALA A 208 31.13 -22.23 -50.35
CA ALA A 208 31.85 -23.49 -50.19
C ALA A 208 33.20 -23.38 -50.90
N ALA A 209 34.29 -23.58 -50.15
CA ALA A 209 35.63 -23.56 -50.71
C ALA A 209 35.75 -24.60 -51.85
N PRO A 210 36.42 -24.28 -52.97
CA PRO A 210 36.61 -25.25 -54.04
C PRO A 210 37.42 -26.43 -53.53
N ARG A 211 36.97 -27.66 -53.85
CA ARG A 211 37.72 -28.89 -53.57
C ARG A 211 39.03 -28.83 -54.36
N LEU A 212 40.13 -28.46 -53.69
CA LEU A 212 41.47 -28.60 -54.24
C LEU A 212 41.76 -30.10 -54.41
N GLY A 213 41.85 -30.53 -55.68
CA GLY A 213 42.27 -31.86 -56.05
C GLY A 213 43.69 -32.13 -55.54
N PHE A 214 43.84 -33.23 -54.80
CA PHE A 214 45.13 -33.71 -54.33
C PHE A 214 45.89 -34.35 -55.50
N SER A 215 47.01 -33.74 -55.92
CA SER A 215 48.00 -34.36 -56.82
C SER A 215 49.20 -34.80 -55.97
N PRO A 216 49.56 -36.10 -55.93
CA PRO A 216 50.64 -36.58 -55.10
C PRO A 216 51.95 -36.70 -55.89
N LYS A 217 52.77 -35.64 -55.93
CA LYS A 217 54.20 -35.75 -56.25
C LYS A 217 55.03 -34.74 -55.47
N ASP A 218 56.18 -35.23 -54.98
CA ASP A 218 57.30 -34.55 -54.32
C ASP A 218 57.29 -34.71 -52.78
N LYS A 219 57.72 -35.85 -52.19
CA LYS A 219 59.07 -36.45 -52.10
C LYS A 219 60.15 -35.50 -51.52
N PHE A 220 60.76 -35.96 -50.40
CA PHE A 220 62.13 -35.72 -49.94
C PHE A 220 62.41 -34.34 -49.28
N LEU A 221 63.05 -34.15 -48.11
CA LEU A 221 64.01 -34.93 -47.29
C LEU A 221 64.05 -34.45 -45.82
N ARG A 222 64.27 -35.41 -44.90
CA ARG A 222 65.20 -35.45 -43.75
C ARG A 222 65.40 -34.19 -42.89
N GLY A 223 65.09 -34.32 -41.60
CA GLY A 223 66.11 -34.32 -40.52
C GLY A 223 66.09 -32.97 -39.79
N GLN A 224 66.27 -32.81 -38.50
CA GLN A 224 66.91 -33.59 -37.45
C GLN A 224 66.25 -33.26 -36.10
N TRP A 225 66.46 -34.16 -35.14
CA TRP A 225 66.20 -34.02 -33.71
C TRP A 225 67.18 -33.03 -33.06
N LEU A 226 66.78 -32.33 -31.99
CA LEU A 226 67.33 -32.52 -30.63
C LEU A 226 66.85 -31.43 -29.65
N HIS A 227 66.42 -31.94 -28.49
CA HIS A 227 66.21 -31.36 -27.15
C HIS A 227 65.06 -30.37 -26.90
#